data_AF-A0A7C3UY97-F1
#
_entry.id   AF-A0A7C3UY97-F1
#
_cell.length_a   1.000
_cell.length_b   1.000
_cell.length_c   1.000
_cell.angle_alpha   90.00
_cell.angle_beta   90.00
_cell.angle_gamma   90.00
#
_symmetry.space_group_name_H-M   'P 1'
#
loop_
_entity.id
_entity.type
_entity.pdbx_description
1 polymer ?
#
loop_
_entity_poly.entity_id
_entity_poly.type
_entity_poly.pdbx_seq_one_letter_code
_entity_poly.pdbx_strand_id
1 'polypeptide(L)'
;MKGNKIVKVDCRGLSCPEPVIRTKKAIEAIKTGSIVVPVDRETAKENIVRLAKNFGCDVSSKEKEGIFEIRITKGGVRKRMEEAGTEILVCGTCLDFSEMKDKLKVGRVSNVYEITEILLASEKVLRI
;
A
#
# COMPACT_ATOMS: atom_id res chain seq x y z
N MET A 1 -19.11 3.84 1.98
CA MET A 1 -18.51 3.03 0.88
C MET A 1 -17.99 3.97 -0.20
N LYS A 2 -16.72 4.40 -0.16
CA LYS A 2 -16.11 5.18 -1.25
C LYS A 2 -15.10 4.31 -1.97
N GLY A 3 -15.29 4.20 -3.29
CA GLY A 3 -14.64 3.25 -4.18
C GLY A 3 -13.12 3.28 -4.09
N ASN A 4 -12.56 2.09 -3.91
CA ASN A 4 -11.16 1.80 -4.11
C ASN A 4 -10.74 2.35 -5.49
N LYS A 5 -9.86 3.36 -5.53
CA LYS A 5 -9.33 3.92 -6.78
C LYS A 5 -8.34 2.90 -7.37
N ILE A 6 -8.88 1.91 -8.09
CA ILE A 6 -8.11 0.89 -8.78
C ILE A 6 -7.79 1.44 -10.17
N VAL A 7 -6.52 1.79 -10.38
CA VAL A 7 -6.06 2.25 -11.70
C VAL A 7 -5.59 1.03 -12.48
N LYS A 8 -6.36 0.64 -13.50
CA LYS A 8 -5.95 -0.44 -14.40
C LYS A 8 -5.14 0.15 -15.56
N VAL A 9 -3.93 -0.36 -15.77
CA VAL A 9 -3.04 0.06 -16.87
C VAL A 9 -2.78 -1.17 -17.73
N ASP A 10 -3.48 -1.29 -18.86
CA ASP A 10 -3.29 -2.43 -19.76
C ASP A 10 -1.97 -2.26 -20.54
N CYS A 11 -1.05 -3.20 -20.33
CA CYS A 11 0.27 -3.21 -20.93
C CYS A 11 0.51 -4.48 -21.79
N ARG A 12 -0.54 -5.22 -22.14
CA ARG A 12 -0.44 -6.42 -22.99
C ARG A 12 0.06 -6.05 -24.39
N GLY A 13 0.90 -6.91 -25.00
CA GLY A 13 1.44 -6.71 -26.35
C GLY A 13 2.55 -5.65 -26.47
N LEU A 14 2.91 -4.97 -25.38
CA LEU A 14 3.94 -3.94 -25.38
C LEU A 14 5.32 -4.52 -25.07
N SER A 15 6.31 -4.17 -25.89
CA SER A 15 7.71 -4.52 -25.63
C SER A 15 8.34 -3.55 -24.62
N CYS A 16 9.32 -4.03 -23.85
CA CYS A 16 10.12 -3.13 -23.02
C CYS A 16 10.79 -2.06 -23.90
N PRO A 17 10.81 -0.78 -23.47
CA PRO A 17 10.57 -0.28 -22.10
C PRO A 17 9.15 0.24 -21.81
N GLU A 18 8.21 0.14 -22.75
CA GLU A 18 6.92 0.84 -22.68
C GLU A 18 6.05 0.47 -21.45
N PRO A 19 5.89 -0.82 -21.06
CA PRO A 19 5.15 -1.19 -19.85
C PRO A 19 5.70 -0.56 -18.57
N VAL A 20 7.02 -0.44 -18.49
CA VAL A 20 7.72 0.11 -17.32
C VAL A 20 7.47 1.61 -17.22
N ILE A 21 7.56 2.33 -18.34
CA ILE A 21 7.34 3.78 -18.40
C ILE A 21 5.88 4.12 -18.05
N ARG A 22 4.91 3.39 -18.63
CA ARG A 22 3.48 3.58 -18.34
C ARG A 22 3.17 3.30 -16.88
N THR A 23 3.70 2.20 -16.34
CA THR A 23 3.52 1.84 -14.93
C THR A 23 4.17 2.88 -14.02
N LYS A 24 5.36 3.37 -14.35
CA LYS A 24 6.04 4.45 -13.62
C LYS A 24 5.18 5.71 -13.57
N LYS A 25 4.67 6.19 -14.71
CA LYS A 25 3.78 7.36 -14.77
C LYS A 25 2.52 7.15 -13.92
N ALA A 26 1.92 5.96 -13.96
CA ALA A 26 0.75 5.65 -13.14
C ALA A 26 1.08 5.65 -11.63
N ILE A 27 2.23 5.10 -11.23
CA ILE A 27 2.72 5.14 -9.85
C ILE A 27 2.96 6.59 -9.41
N GLU A 28 3.55 7.43 -10.25
CA GLU A 28 3.84 8.84 -9.94
C GLU A 28 2.56 9.68 -9.85
N ALA A 29 1.56 9.41 -10.70
CA ALA A 29 0.29 10.15 -10.72
C ALA A 29 -0.59 9.90 -9.49
N ILE A 30 -0.43 8.77 -8.79
CA ILE A 30 -1.20 8.47 -7.56
C ILE A 30 -0.40 8.79 -6.31
N LYS A 31 -1.03 9.42 -5.30
CA LYS A 31 -0.46 9.54 -3.95
C LYS A 31 -0.58 8.20 -3.20
N THR A 32 -1.78 7.64 -3.19
CA THR A 32 -2.11 6.34 -2.60
C THR A 32 -3.17 5.63 -3.43
N GLY A 33 -3.12 4.30 -3.46
CA GLY A 33 -4.05 3.50 -4.25
C GLY A 33 -3.47 2.17 -4.71
N SER A 34 -4.27 1.44 -5.50
CA SER A 34 -3.87 0.18 -6.09
C SER A 34 -3.86 0.29 -7.62
N ILE A 35 -2.79 -0.18 -8.24
CA ILE A 35 -2.62 -0.25 -9.69
C ILE A 35 -2.66 -1.73 -10.08
N VAL A 36 -3.37 -2.06 -11.14
CA VAL A 36 -3.37 -3.40 -11.74
C VAL A 36 -2.83 -3.30 -13.15
N VAL A 37 -1.73 -4.02 -13.40
CA VAL A 37 -1.02 -4.04 -14.68
C VAL A 37 -1.00 -5.48 -15.20
N PRO A 38 -1.91 -5.85 -16.12
CA PRO A 38 -1.80 -7.10 -16.84
C PRO A 38 -0.68 -7.03 -17.89
N VAL A 39 0.17 -8.05 -17.92
CA VAL A 39 1.22 -8.25 -18.92
C VAL A 39 1.21 -9.69 -19.42
N ASP A 40 1.67 -9.90 -20.65
CA ASP A 40 1.72 -11.20 -21.34
C ASP A 40 3.09 -11.89 -21.21
N ARG A 41 4.17 -11.12 -21.01
CA ARG A 41 5.55 -11.64 -20.91
C ARG A 41 6.07 -11.65 -19.48
N GLU A 42 6.80 -12.70 -19.14
CA GLU A 42 7.47 -12.84 -17.84
C GLU A 42 8.54 -11.75 -17.59
N THR A 43 9.29 -11.35 -18.62
CA THR A 43 10.29 -10.28 -18.53
C THR A 43 9.67 -8.93 -18.14
N ALA A 44 8.47 -8.63 -18.65
CA ALA A 44 7.74 -7.42 -18.26
C ALA A 44 7.31 -7.49 -16.79
N LYS A 45 6.89 -8.67 -16.32
CA LYS A 45 6.55 -8.92 -14.91
C LYS A 45 7.74 -8.64 -14.00
N GLU A 46 8.90 -9.22 -14.29
CA GLU A 46 10.09 -9.02 -13.46
C GLU A 46 10.50 -7.55 -13.38
N ASN A 47 10.51 -6.85 -14.52
CA ASN A 47 10.86 -5.43 -14.58
C ASN A 47 9.89 -4.55 -13.77
N ILE A 48 8.58 -4.81 -13.88
CA ILE A 48 7.56 -4.06 -13.14
C ILE A 48 7.63 -4.36 -11.64
N VAL A 49 7.84 -5.62 -11.25
CA VAL A 49 8.01 -6.01 -9.84
C VAL A 49 9.24 -5.32 -9.25
N ARG A 50 10.36 -5.30 -9.99
CA ARG A 50 11.59 -4.63 -9.57
C ARG A 50 11.39 -3.12 -9.45
N LEU A 51 10.72 -2.49 -10.42
CA LEU A 51 10.37 -1.08 -10.38
C LEU A 51 9.56 -0.76 -9.12
N ALA A 52 8.47 -1.48 -8.88
CA ALA A 52 7.58 -1.18 -7.77
C ALA A 52 8.22 -1.45 -6.40
N LYS A 53 9.09 -2.46 -6.27
CA LYS A 53 9.93 -2.66 -5.07
C LYS A 53 10.89 -1.49 -4.84
N ASN A 54 11.57 -1.01 -5.89
CA ASN A 54 12.44 0.16 -5.79
C ASN A 54 11.69 1.43 -5.36
N PHE A 55 10.42 1.56 -5.74
CA PHE A 55 9.54 2.65 -5.29
C PHE A 55 8.97 2.46 -3.88
N GLY A 56 9.33 1.38 -3.17
CA GLY A 56 8.84 1.09 -1.82
C GLY A 56 7.35 0.74 -1.75
N CYS A 57 6.78 0.22 -2.86
CA CYS A 57 5.39 -0.20 -2.94
C CYS A 57 5.24 -1.71 -2.66
N ASP A 58 4.08 -2.10 -2.14
CA ASP A 58 3.72 -3.51 -1.99
C ASP A 58 3.28 -4.09 -3.33
N VAL A 59 3.84 -5.23 -3.75
CA VAL A 59 3.59 -5.84 -5.05
C VAL A 59 3.15 -7.28 -4.89
N SER A 60 2.14 -7.68 -5.64
CA SER A 60 1.68 -9.07 -5.78
C SER A 60 1.45 -9.38 -7.25
N SER A 61 1.85 -10.57 -7.71
CA SER A 61 1.60 -11.03 -9.08
C SER A 61 0.73 -12.29 -9.04
N LYS A 62 -0.26 -12.36 -9.92
CA LYS A 62 -1.05 -13.58 -10.17
C LYS A 62 -0.98 -13.93 -11.65
N GLU A 63 -0.94 -15.22 -11.94
CA GLU A 63 -1.01 -15.74 -13.30
C GLU A 63 -2.39 -16.35 -13.55
N LYS A 64 -3.01 -16.00 -14.68
CA LYS A 64 -4.26 -16.59 -15.16
C LYS A 64 -4.18 -16.72 -16.67
N GLU A 65 -4.35 -17.94 -17.19
CA GLU A 65 -4.49 -18.21 -18.64
C GLU A 65 -3.36 -17.59 -19.49
N GLY A 66 -2.11 -17.63 -19.00
CA GLY A 66 -0.95 -17.05 -19.70
C GLY A 66 -0.85 -15.52 -19.61
N ILE A 67 -1.69 -14.86 -18.82
CA ILE A 67 -1.62 -13.43 -18.51
C ILE A 67 -1.19 -13.24 -17.05
N PHE A 68 -0.15 -12.43 -16.85
CA PHE A 68 0.33 -12.03 -15.53
C PHE A 68 -0.33 -10.73 -15.09
N GLU A 69 -1.22 -10.80 -14.10
CA GLU A 69 -1.79 -9.62 -13.44
C GLU A 69 -0.92 -9.19 -12.26
N ILE A 70 -0.28 -8.03 -12.41
CA ILE A 70 0.56 -7.45 -11.36
C ILE A 70 -0.26 -6.40 -10.63
N ARG A 71 -0.45 -6.60 -9.32
CA ARG A 71 -1.10 -5.64 -8.44
C ARG A 71 -0.06 -4.94 -7.59
N ILE A 72 0.06 -3.63 -7.82
CA ILE A 72 0.95 -2.73 -7.09
C ILE A 72 0.08 -1.89 -6.15
N THR A 73 0.45 -1.81 -4.89
CA THR A 73 -0.25 -1.01 -3.89
C THR A 73 0.70 0.05 -3.35
N LYS A 74 0.36 1.32 -3.61
CA LYS A 74 1.10 2.48 -3.13
C LYS A 74 0.44 3.01 -1.87
N GLY A 75 1.21 3.06 -0.78
CA GLY A 75 0.68 3.31 0.57
C GLY A 75 0.01 2.06 1.12
N GLY A 76 0.65 1.44 2.11
CA GLY A 76 0.12 0.25 2.80
C GLY A 76 -1.26 0.50 3.40
N VAL A 77 -1.95 -0.57 3.80
CA VAL A 77 -3.33 -0.50 4.33
C VAL A 77 -3.46 0.58 5.41
N ARG A 78 -2.50 0.61 6.35
CA ARG A 78 -2.43 1.61 7.42
C ARG A 78 -2.48 3.05 6.88
N LYS A 79 -1.67 3.38 5.87
CA LYS A 79 -1.59 4.74 5.31
C LYS A 79 -2.89 5.16 4.65
N ARG A 80 -3.57 4.22 3.99
CA ARG A 80 -4.88 4.48 3.39
C ARG A 80 -5.96 4.69 4.46
N MET A 81 -5.88 3.99 5.59
CA MET A 81 -6.79 4.20 6.71
C MET A 81 -6.59 5.59 7.31
N GLU A 82 -5.35 6.02 7.51
CA GLU A 82 -5.02 7.37 7.97
C GLU A 82 -5.57 8.45 7.03
N GLU A 83 -5.36 8.33 5.72
CA GLU A 83 -5.91 9.26 4.73
C GLU A 83 -7.44 9.20 4.61
N ALA A 84 -8.06 8.09 5.01
CA ALA A 84 -9.51 7.95 5.11
C ALA A 84 -10.07 8.55 6.42
N GLY A 85 -9.22 9.15 7.25
CA GLY A 85 -9.60 9.79 8.52
C GLY A 85 -9.54 8.86 9.73
N THR A 86 -8.93 7.67 9.60
CA THR A 86 -8.73 6.79 10.75
C THR A 86 -7.46 7.19 11.50
N GLU A 87 -7.61 7.66 12.73
CA GLU A 87 -6.47 7.89 13.61
C GLU A 87 -5.88 6.55 14.09
N ILE A 88 -4.55 6.40 13.96
CA ILE A 88 -3.82 5.20 14.40
C ILE A 88 -2.88 5.61 15.52
N LEU A 89 -3.12 5.09 16.72
CA LEU A 89 -2.32 5.36 17.92
C LEU A 89 -1.47 4.15 18.27
N VAL A 90 -0.22 4.41 18.65
CA VAL A 90 0.71 3.36 19.09
C VAL A 90 1.40 3.81 20.37
N CYS A 91 1.38 2.97 21.40
CA CYS A 91 2.07 3.26 22.66
C CYS A 91 3.59 3.36 22.45
N GLY A 92 4.16 4.52 22.80
CA GLY A 92 5.59 4.79 22.67
C GLY A 92 6.47 3.80 23.42
N THR A 93 6.05 3.38 24.62
CA THR A 93 6.76 2.38 25.41
C THR A 93 6.95 1.06 24.65
N CYS A 94 5.94 0.63 23.89
CA CYS A 94 6.02 -0.59 23.09
C CYS A 94 6.92 -0.42 21.86
N LEU A 95 6.92 0.78 21.25
CA LEU A 95 7.79 1.10 20.11
C LEU A 95 9.26 1.21 20.53
N ASP A 96 9.52 1.76 21.71
CA ASP A 96 10.84 1.86 22.32
C ASP A 96 11.38 0.46 22.64
N PHE A 97 10.58 -0.41 23.28
CA PHE A 97 10.95 -1.80 23.54
C PHE A 97 11.31 -2.59 22.27
N SER A 98 10.61 -2.29 21.17
CA SER A 98 10.80 -3.01 19.91
C SER A 98 11.83 -2.36 18.97
N GLU A 99 12.50 -1.28 19.38
CA GLU A 99 13.43 -0.52 18.54
C GLU A 99 12.82 -0.11 17.17
N MET A 100 11.53 0.25 17.21
CA MET A 100 10.71 0.56 16.04
C MET A 100 10.21 1.99 15.99
N LYS A 101 10.53 2.82 16.97
CA LYS A 101 10.06 4.21 17.06
C LYS A 101 10.40 5.04 15.82
N ASP A 102 11.65 4.98 15.37
CA ASP A 102 12.11 5.69 14.17
C ASP A 102 11.64 5.05 12.86
N LYS A 103 11.06 3.85 12.93
CA LYS A 103 10.53 3.12 11.78
C LYS A 103 9.02 3.32 11.62
N LEU A 104 8.38 4.10 12.50
CA LEU A 104 6.94 4.36 12.42
C LEU A 104 6.63 5.21 11.18
N LYS A 105 5.93 4.60 10.20
CA LYS A 105 5.59 5.25 8.92
C LYS A 105 4.17 5.81 8.85
N VAL A 106 3.29 5.39 9.76
CA VAL A 106 1.86 5.72 9.75
C VAL A 106 1.35 5.73 11.19
N GLY A 107 0.49 6.68 11.52
CA GLY A 107 -0.02 6.90 12.87
C GLY A 107 0.93 7.75 13.70
N ARG A 108 0.51 8.07 14.93
CA ARG A 108 1.31 8.84 15.88
C ARG A 108 1.63 8.04 17.12
N VAL A 109 2.75 8.41 17.74
CA VAL A 109 3.15 7.90 19.04
C VAL A 109 2.23 8.49 20.10
N SER A 110 1.74 7.63 20.98
CA SER A 110 0.85 7.93 22.10
C SER A 110 1.40 7.24 23.35
N ASN A 111 0.58 7.13 24.40
CA ASN A 111 0.88 6.41 25.63
C ASN A 111 -0.36 5.60 26.06
N VAL A 112 -0.16 4.74 27.07
CA VAL A 112 -1.25 3.89 27.57
C VAL A 112 -2.42 4.71 28.12
N TYR A 113 -2.17 5.84 28.79
CA TYR A 113 -3.21 6.67 29.40
C TYR A 113 -4.15 7.26 28.34
N GLU A 114 -3.59 7.90 27.31
CA GLU A 114 -4.36 8.49 26.21
C GLU A 114 -5.17 7.41 25.46
N ILE A 115 -4.56 6.26 25.17
CA ILE A 115 -5.27 5.14 24.51
C ILE A 115 -6.43 4.68 25.40
N THR A 116 -6.23 4.51 26.71
CA THR A 116 -7.29 4.08 27.61
C THR A 116 -8.40 5.12 27.76
N GLU A 117 -8.07 6.41 27.80
CA GLU A 117 -9.06 7.49 27.83
C GLU A 117 -9.93 7.48 26.59
N ILE A 118 -9.34 7.34 25.41
CA ILE A 118 -10.08 7.24 24.14
C ILE A 118 -10.98 5.99 24.14
N LEU A 119 -10.46 4.83 24.56
CA LEU A 119 -11.24 3.60 24.62
C LEU A 119 -12.42 3.68 25.59
N LEU A 120 -12.23 4.31 26.75
CA LEU A 120 -13.26 4.49 27.78
C LEU A 120 -14.30 5.56 27.37
N ALA A 121 -13.87 6.61 26.69
CA ALA A 121 -14.75 7.69 26.21
C ALA A 121 -15.49 7.32 24.90
N SER A 122 -15.05 6.27 24.20
CA SER A 122 -15.67 5.84 22.94
C SER A 122 -17.01 5.13 23.18
N GLU A 123 -18.05 5.58 22.47
CA GLU A 123 -19.38 4.95 22.54
C GLU A 123 -19.39 3.49 22.05
N LYS A 124 -18.48 3.15 21.12
CA LYS A 124 -18.40 1.83 20.49
C LYS A 124 -16.95 1.37 20.38
N VAL A 125 -16.68 0.21 20.95
CA VAL A 125 -15.37 -0.46 20.87
C VAL A 125 -15.55 -1.82 20.20
N LEU A 126 -14.82 -2.05 19.11
CA LEU A 126 -14.78 -3.34 18.41
C LEU A 126 -13.59 -4.16 18.94
N ARG A 127 -13.86 -5.36 19.45
CA ARG A 127 -12.86 -6.33 19.90
C ARG A 127 -12.80 -7.47 18.90
N ILE A 128 -11.61 -7.72 18.34
CA ILE A 128 -11.33 -8.79 17.37
C ILE A 128 -10.74 -10.03 18.06
#